data_AF-A0AAV8XB93-F1
#
_entry.id   AF-A0AAV8XB93-F1
#
_cell.length_a   1.000
_cell.length_b   1.000
_cell.length_c   1.000
_cell.angle_alpha   90.00
_cell.angle_beta   90.00
_cell.angle_gamma   90.00
#
_symmetry.space_group_name_H-M   'P 1'
#
loop_
_entity.id
_entity.type
_entity.pdbx_description
1 polymer ?
#
loop_
_entity_poly.entity_id
_entity_poly.type
_entity_poly.pdbx_seq_one_letter_code
_entity_poly.pdbx_strand_id
1 'polypeptide(L)'
;MFALSKSIYAFEKESFYYEVVIPLLKSKGFEGSYVPKCFLCDPYIIVLEDLSLLSYKSTSKNESLDLKHCKKCLETLAKFHVEPILYELKKIEELGKNYSFNYEFRDILEDKVFSQEENGATKFMRCSIEGLFSINRINTPKWY
;
A
#
# COMPACT_ATOMS: atom_id res chain seq x y z
N MET A 1 12.05 -4.65 -11.49
CA MET A 1 11.22 -4.49 -10.29
C MET A 1 11.90 -3.63 -9.23
N PHE A 2 13.18 -3.88 -8.90
CA PHE A 2 13.95 -3.06 -7.95
C PHE A 2 14.05 -1.56 -8.30
N ALA A 3 14.27 -1.21 -9.57
CA ALA A 3 14.30 0.20 -9.98
C ALA A 3 12.97 0.93 -9.73
N LEU A 4 11.84 0.24 -9.91
CA LEU A 4 10.52 0.78 -9.63
C LEU A 4 10.30 0.91 -8.11
N SER A 5 10.64 -0.10 -7.32
CA SER A 5 10.49 -0.02 -5.86
C SER A 5 11.30 1.14 -5.27
N LYS A 6 12.51 1.39 -5.80
CA LYS A 6 13.32 2.54 -5.42
C LYS A 6 12.71 3.87 -5.87
N SER A 7 12.19 3.96 -7.10
CA SER A 7 11.61 5.22 -7.61
C SER A 7 10.34 5.63 -6.85
N ILE A 8 9.58 4.68 -6.33
CA ILE A 8 8.34 4.94 -5.59
C ILE A 8 8.50 4.98 -4.07
N TYR A 9 9.74 4.81 -3.58
CA TYR A 9 10.08 4.70 -2.17
C TYR A 9 9.32 3.59 -1.44
N ALA A 10 9.21 2.41 -2.06
CA ALA A 10 8.40 1.31 -1.53
C ALA A 10 8.87 0.87 -0.14
N PHE A 11 10.18 0.72 0.05
CA PHE A 11 10.72 0.23 1.32
C PHE A 11 10.80 1.33 2.38
N GLU A 12 11.08 2.58 1.98
CA GLU A 12 11.05 3.73 2.87
C GLU A 12 9.62 3.97 3.39
N LYS A 13 8.60 3.79 2.54
CA LYS A 13 7.18 3.83 2.95
C LYS A 13 6.82 2.71 3.91
N GLU A 14 7.31 1.50 3.66
CA GLU A 14 7.12 0.37 4.58
C GLU A 14 7.79 0.65 5.95
N SER A 15 9.02 1.17 5.96
CA SER A 15 9.72 1.53 7.19
C SER A 15 8.98 2.62 7.97
N PHE A 16 8.61 3.70 7.27
CA PHE A 16 7.81 4.78 7.83
C PHE A 16 6.50 4.28 8.45
N TYR A 17 5.84 3.31 7.83
CA TYR A 17 4.62 2.73 8.35
C TYR A 17 4.81 2.06 9.72
N TYR A 18 5.85 1.23 9.86
CA TYR A 18 6.11 0.51 11.11
C TYR A 18 6.75 1.39 12.20
N GLU A 19 7.59 2.36 11.83
CA GLU A 19 8.32 3.22 12.77
C GLU A 19 7.52 4.42 13.24
N VAL A 20 6.65 4.97 12.38
CA VAL A 20 5.95 6.22 12.65
C VAL A 20 4.45 6.00 12.74
N VAL A 21 3.84 5.44 11.69
CA VAL A 21 2.37 5.37 11.59
C VAL A 21 1.78 4.47 12.67
N ILE A 22 2.25 3.23 12.80
CA ILE A 22 1.72 2.28 13.79
C ILE A 22 1.89 2.79 15.24
N PRO A 23 3.06 3.29 15.67
CA PRO A 23 3.20 3.88 17.00
C PRO A 23 2.31 5.10 17.23
N LEU A 24 2.13 5.98 16.23
CA LEU A 24 1.20 7.11 16.32
C LEU A 24 -0.24 6.66 16.53
N LEU A 25 -0.70 5.67 15.75
CA LEU A 25 -2.04 5.10 15.91
C LEU A 25 -2.22 4.48 17.31
N LYS A 26 -1.24 3.69 17.76
CA LYS A 26 -1.27 3.10 19.12
C LYS A 26 -1.31 4.16 20.22
N SER A 27 -0.59 5.28 20.07
CA SER A 27 -0.62 6.39 21.02
C SER A 27 -2.00 7.04 21.18
N LYS A 28 -2.87 6.90 20.16
CA LYS A 28 -4.25 7.40 20.15
C LYS A 28 -5.29 6.32 20.48
N GLY A 29 -4.84 5.18 20.98
CA GLY A 29 -5.68 4.08 21.45
C GLY A 29 -6.18 3.14 20.34
N PHE A 30 -5.61 3.19 19.15
CA PHE A 30 -5.89 2.20 18.11
C PHE A 30 -5.07 0.93 18.33
N GLU A 31 -5.67 -0.23 18.07
CA GLU A 31 -5.05 -1.53 18.41
C GLU A 31 -3.96 -1.93 17.40
N GLY A 32 -4.18 -1.64 16.10
CA GLY A 32 -3.30 -2.11 15.05
C GLY A 32 -3.24 -3.64 14.96
N SER A 33 -4.34 -4.35 15.24
CA SER A 33 -4.39 -5.82 15.26
C SER A 33 -4.19 -6.50 13.90
N TYR A 34 -4.01 -5.71 12.83
CA TYR A 34 -3.78 -6.17 11.47
C TYR A 34 -2.30 -6.13 11.06
N VAL A 35 -1.39 -5.63 11.91
CA VAL A 35 0.05 -5.66 11.66
C VAL A 35 0.77 -6.65 12.60
N PRO A 36 1.78 -7.39 12.11
CA PRO A 36 2.68 -8.12 12.99
C PRO A 36 3.50 -7.17 13.86
N LYS A 37 4.00 -7.65 14.99
CA LYS A 37 4.95 -6.88 15.78
C LYS A 37 6.24 -6.67 14.99
N CYS A 38 6.73 -5.43 14.93
CA CYS A 38 8.02 -5.07 14.35
C CYS A 38 9.08 -5.00 15.45
N PHE A 39 10.23 -5.65 15.22
CA PHE A 39 11.38 -5.66 16.15
C PHE A 39 12.54 -4.79 15.67
N LEU A 40 12.74 -4.73 14.36
CA LEU A 40 13.74 -3.88 13.71
C LEU A 40 13.15 -3.38 12.41
N CYS A 41 13.35 -2.09 12.16
CA CYS A 41 12.96 -1.47 10.92
C CYS A 41 14.12 -0.61 10.44
N ASP A 42 14.58 -0.89 9.24
CA ASP A 42 15.53 -0.10 8.46
C ASP A 42 14.98 -0.10 7.02
N PRO A 43 15.13 1.00 6.25
CA PRO A 43 14.59 1.09 4.90
C PRO A 43 14.96 -0.06 3.95
N TYR A 44 15.96 -0.90 4.24
CA TYR A 44 16.26 -2.07 3.41
C TYR A 44 16.16 -3.41 4.16
N ILE A 45 15.88 -3.39 5.47
CA ILE A 45 15.81 -4.57 6.33
C ILE A 45 14.68 -4.40 7.35
N ILE A 46 13.71 -5.31 7.35
CA ILE A 46 12.66 -5.36 8.36
C ILE A 46 12.65 -6.73 9.06
N VAL A 47 12.50 -6.71 10.38
CA VAL A 47 12.38 -7.92 11.21
C VAL A 47 11.03 -7.87 11.92
N LEU A 48 10.16 -8.81 11.53
CA LEU A 48 8.79 -8.92 12.01
C LEU A 48 8.59 -10.19 12.83
N GLU A 49 7.51 -10.20 13.60
CA GLU A 49 6.98 -11.39 14.27
C GLU A 49 6.75 -12.54 13.30
N ASP A 50 7.22 -13.72 13.69
CA ASP A 50 6.95 -14.95 12.98
C ASP A 50 5.53 -15.43 13.25
N LEU A 51 4.63 -15.09 12.32
CA LEU A 51 3.21 -15.48 12.40
C LEU A 51 2.98 -16.98 12.16
N SER A 52 3.98 -17.74 11.69
CA SER A 52 3.84 -19.19 11.51
C SER A 52 3.66 -19.92 12.85
N LEU A 53 4.23 -19.36 13.93
CA LEU A 53 4.04 -19.85 15.31
C LEU A 53 2.58 -19.75 15.77
N LEU A 54 1.81 -18.83 15.16
CA LEU A 54 0.38 -18.64 15.37
C LEU A 54 -0.47 -19.38 14.32
N SER A 55 0.13 -20.28 13.54
CA SER A 55 -0.52 -21.05 12.47
C SER A 55 -1.06 -20.22 11.30
N TYR A 56 -0.60 -18.98 11.11
CA TYR A 56 -0.89 -18.24 9.88
C TYR A 56 -0.12 -18.83 8.70
N LYS A 57 -0.77 -18.87 7.55
CA LYS A 57 -0.18 -19.36 6.30
C LYS A 57 -0.65 -18.50 5.12
N SER A 58 0.24 -18.33 4.14
CA SER A 58 -0.16 -17.79 2.84
C SER A 58 -0.95 -18.85 2.06
N THR A 59 -1.98 -18.41 1.35
CA THR A 59 -2.70 -19.28 0.40
C THR A 59 -1.84 -19.48 -0.85
N SER A 60 -1.93 -20.67 -1.47
CA SER A 60 -1.25 -20.95 -2.73
C SER A 60 -1.71 -19.99 -3.82
N LYS A 61 -0.80 -19.52 -4.69
CA LYS A 61 -1.13 -18.62 -5.80
C LYS A 61 -2.13 -19.22 -6.81
N ASN A 62 -2.23 -20.56 -6.84
CA ASN A 62 -3.12 -21.29 -7.72
C ASN A 62 -4.47 -21.61 -7.06
N GLU A 63 -4.65 -21.24 -5.79
CA GLU A 63 -5.86 -21.49 -5.03
C GLU A 63 -6.63 -20.19 -4.81
N SER A 64 -7.96 -20.26 -4.90
CA SER A 64 -8.82 -19.13 -4.58
C SER A 64 -9.08 -19.06 -3.08
N LEU A 65 -9.24 -17.85 -2.56
CA LEU A 65 -9.71 -17.64 -1.19
C LEU A 65 -11.16 -18.12 -1.07
N ASP A 66 -11.47 -18.90 -0.02
CA ASP A 66 -12.85 -19.21 0.30
C ASP A 66 -13.57 -17.99 0.91
N LEU A 67 -14.89 -18.09 1.06
CA LEU A 67 -15.71 -17.01 1.59
C LEU A 67 -15.29 -16.56 3.00
N LYS A 68 -14.81 -17.47 3.85
CA LYS A 68 -14.36 -17.14 5.21
C LYS A 68 -13.09 -16.32 5.17
N HIS A 69 -12.13 -16.72 4.33
CA HIS A 69 -10.90 -15.95 4.11
C HIS A 69 -11.23 -14.56 3.54
N CYS A 70 -12.07 -14.48 2.51
CA CYS A 70 -12.49 -13.20 1.92
C CYS A 70 -13.12 -12.28 2.96
N LYS A 71 -14.05 -12.78 3.79
CA LYS A 71 -14.67 -11.99 4.86
C LYS A 71 -13.61 -11.47 5.84
N LYS A 72 -12.68 -12.33 6.26
CA LYS A 72 -11.62 -11.92 7.19
C LYS A 72 -10.66 -10.90 6.57
N CYS A 73 -10.27 -11.08 5.31
CA CYS A 73 -9.46 -10.11 4.58
C CYS A 73 -10.15 -8.76 4.49
N LEU A 74 -11.45 -8.71 4.19
CA LEU A 74 -12.22 -7.47 4.13
C LEU A 74 -12.31 -6.78 5.50
N GLU A 75 -12.55 -7.54 6.58
CA GLU A 75 -12.53 -6.99 7.95
C GLU A 75 -11.16 -6.38 8.29
N THR A 76 -10.08 -7.05 7.93
CA THR A 76 -8.71 -6.56 8.14
C THR A 76 -8.43 -5.30 7.33
N LEU A 77 -8.78 -5.30 6.04
CA LEU A 77 -8.62 -4.12 5.17
C LEU A 77 -9.45 -2.93 5.66
N ALA A 78 -10.67 -3.17 6.14
CA ALA A 78 -11.50 -2.12 6.71
C ALA A 78 -10.80 -1.46 7.91
N LYS A 79 -10.24 -2.24 8.85
CA LYS A 79 -9.47 -1.70 9.97
C LYS A 79 -8.23 -0.92 9.49
N PHE A 80 -7.47 -1.51 8.57
CA PHE A 80 -6.26 -0.91 8.00
C PHE A 80 -6.52 0.46 7.38
N HIS A 81 -7.65 0.63 6.67
CA HIS A 81 -8.03 1.90 6.05
C HIS A 81 -8.66 2.90 7.03
N VAL A 82 -9.44 2.43 8.00
CA VAL A 82 -10.22 3.31 8.89
C VAL A 82 -9.38 3.92 10.00
N GLU A 83 -8.41 3.20 10.58
CA GLU A 83 -7.62 3.72 11.72
C GLU A 83 -6.87 5.03 11.41
N PRO A 84 -6.16 5.19 10.27
CA PRO A 84 -5.55 6.47 9.90
C PRO A 84 -6.55 7.62 9.72
N ILE A 85 -7.73 7.34 9.18
CA ILE A 85 -8.79 8.35 8.99
C ILE A 85 -9.32 8.80 10.34
N LEU A 86 -9.60 7.85 11.25
CA LEU A 86 -10.05 8.18 12.60
C LEU A 86 -8.98 8.98 13.38
N TYR A 87 -7.70 8.69 13.14
CA TYR A 87 -6.60 9.48 13.69
C TYR A 87 -6.63 10.93 13.17
N GLU A 88 -6.79 11.14 11.86
CA GLU A 88 -6.92 12.49 11.28
C GLU A 88 -8.09 13.27 11.90
N LEU A 89 -9.27 12.63 12.00
CA LEU A 89 -10.46 13.26 12.58
C LEU A 89 -10.23 13.70 14.04
N LYS A 90 -9.64 12.82 14.87
CA LYS A 90 -9.25 13.18 16.24
C LYS A 90 -8.27 14.35 16.28
N LYS A 91 -7.30 14.39 15.36
CA LYS A 91 -6.35 15.51 15.25
C LYS A 91 -7.00 16.83 14.85
N ILE A 92 -8.00 16.78 13.95
CA ILE A 92 -8.78 17.97 13.57
C ILE A 92 -9.51 18.54 14.80
N GLU A 93 -10.14 17.67 15.59
CA GLU A 93 -10.84 18.06 16.83
C GLU A 93 -9.87 18.66 17.85
N GLU A 94 -8.70 18.03 18.07
CA GLU A 94 -7.68 18.49 19.02
C GLU A 94 -7.05 19.84 18.62
N LEU A 95 -6.80 20.06 17.34
CA LEU A 95 -6.11 21.24 16.83
C LEU A 95 -7.04 22.40 16.48
N GLY A 96 -8.36 22.14 16.35
CA GLY A 96 -9.34 23.12 15.90
C GLY A 96 -9.12 23.62 14.47
N LYS A 97 -8.40 22.85 13.64
CA LYS A 97 -8.09 23.18 12.24
C LYS A 97 -8.02 21.91 11.40
N ASN A 98 -8.18 22.07 10.09
CA ASN A 98 -8.00 20.97 9.14
C ASN A 98 -6.59 20.39 9.27
N TYR A 99 -6.54 19.06 9.26
CA TYR A 99 -5.33 18.26 9.35
C TYR A 99 -5.43 17.13 8.33
N SER A 100 -4.34 16.86 7.62
CA SER A 100 -4.23 15.74 6.71
C SER A 100 -2.86 15.10 6.89
N PHE A 101 -2.88 13.78 7.08
CA PHE A 101 -1.71 12.93 7.24
C PHE A 101 -0.81 12.99 6.00
N ASN A 102 -1.42 13.01 4.81
CA ASN A 102 -0.72 13.18 3.53
C ASN A 102 -0.05 14.56 3.40
N TYR A 103 -0.57 15.60 4.07
CA TYR A 103 0.05 16.92 4.05
C TYR A 103 1.23 16.98 5.01
N GLU A 104 1.09 16.45 6.23
CA GLU A 104 2.16 16.44 7.24
C GLU A 104 3.37 15.63 6.76
N PHE A 105 3.13 14.44 6.19
CA PHE A 105 4.18 13.52 5.75
C PHE A 105 4.31 13.47 4.23
N ARG A 106 4.14 14.61 3.56
CA ARG A 106 4.14 14.71 2.10
C ARG A 106 5.37 14.06 1.45
N ASP A 107 6.55 14.31 1.99
CA ASP A 107 7.82 13.87 1.40
C ASP A 107 7.91 12.34 1.23
N ILE A 108 7.22 11.59 2.09
CA ILE A 108 7.18 10.13 2.04
C ILE A 108 5.87 9.60 1.46
N LEU A 109 4.71 10.23 1.73
CA LEU A 109 3.40 9.72 1.33
C LEU A 109 2.95 10.16 -0.07
N GLU A 110 3.66 11.07 -0.73
CA GLU A 110 3.36 11.46 -2.10
C GLU A 110 3.26 10.24 -3.03
N ASP A 111 2.22 10.24 -3.88
CA ASP A 111 2.02 9.20 -4.87
C ASP A 111 3.05 9.35 -6.00
N LYS A 112 4.04 8.46 -5.98
CA LYS A 112 5.09 8.35 -6.99
C LYS A 112 4.81 7.24 -7.99
N VAL A 113 3.73 6.48 -7.81
CA VAL A 113 3.32 5.40 -8.72
C VAL A 113 2.58 6.01 -9.90
N PHE A 114 1.56 6.82 -9.62
CA PHE A 114 0.73 7.51 -10.62
C PHE A 114 1.03 9.01 -10.64
N SER A 115 2.31 9.35 -10.81
CA SER A 115 2.76 10.73 -10.95
C SER A 115 2.86 11.15 -12.43
N GLN A 116 3.03 12.46 -12.65
CA GLN A 116 3.34 13.01 -13.98
C GLN A 116 4.78 12.66 -14.44
N GLU A 117 5.62 12.19 -13.51
CA GLU A 117 6.99 11.80 -13.80
C GLU A 117 7.04 10.42 -14.44
N GLU A 118 7.96 10.22 -15.40
CA GLU A 118 8.15 8.91 -16.00
C GLU A 118 8.78 7.95 -14.98
N ASN A 119 8.14 6.79 -14.79
CA ASN A 119 8.55 5.76 -13.86
C ASN A 119 8.21 4.37 -14.43
N GLY A 120 8.50 3.30 -13.70
CA GLY A 120 8.22 1.94 -14.18
C GLY A 120 6.72 1.64 -14.39
N ALA A 121 5.82 2.25 -13.61
CA ALA A 121 4.38 2.09 -13.74
C ALA A 121 3.81 2.86 -14.94
N THR A 122 4.23 4.11 -15.16
CA THR A 122 3.81 4.89 -16.33
C THR A 122 4.34 4.27 -17.63
N LYS A 123 5.59 3.75 -17.61
CA LYS A 123 6.13 2.96 -18.73
C LYS A 123 5.33 1.68 -18.99
N PHE A 124 4.94 0.96 -17.95
CA PHE A 124 4.11 -0.24 -18.08
C PHE A 124 2.74 0.07 -18.70
N MET A 125 2.07 1.13 -18.23
CA MET A 125 0.79 1.58 -18.78
C MET A 125 0.93 2.00 -20.25
N ARG A 126 1.96 2.78 -20.59
CA ARG A 126 2.23 3.17 -21.98
C ARG A 126 2.41 1.96 -22.89
N CYS A 127 3.26 1.01 -22.51
CA CYS A 127 3.47 -0.21 -23.29
C CYS A 127 2.20 -1.06 -23.44
N SER A 128 1.35 -1.10 -22.40
CA SER A 128 0.06 -1.81 -22.45
C SER A 128 -0.90 -1.16 -23.46
N ILE A 129 -0.98 0.17 -23.46
CA ILE A 129 -1.78 0.96 -24.40
C ILE A 129 -1.26 0.78 -25.84
N GLU A 130 0.05 0.90 -26.05
CA GLU A 130 0.70 0.69 -27.35
C GLU A 130 0.46 -0.73 -27.89
N GLY A 131 0.50 -1.74 -27.01
CA GLY A 131 0.17 -3.12 -27.34
C GLY A 131 -1.27 -3.27 -27.82
N LEU A 132 -2.24 -2.68 -27.10
CA LEU A 132 -3.66 -2.68 -27.50
C LEU A 132 -3.88 -2.02 -28.87
N PHE A 133 -3.26 -0.86 -29.11
CA PHE A 133 -3.35 -0.18 -30.40
C PHE A 133 -2.72 -1.00 -31.53
N SER A 134 -1.58 -1.64 -31.26
CA SER A 134 -0.90 -2.52 -32.21
C SER A 134 -1.78 -3.70 -32.61
N ILE A 135 -2.48 -4.32 -31.66
CA ILE A 135 -3.45 -5.41 -31.92
C ILE A 135 -4.59 -4.90 -32.81
N ASN A 136 -5.17 -3.74 -32.49
CA ASN A 136 -6.25 -3.16 -33.30
C ASN A 136 -5.81 -2.82 -34.73
N ARG A 137 -4.58 -2.32 -34.93
CA ARG A 137 -4.04 -2.04 -36.28
C ARG A 137 -3.81 -3.30 -37.11
N ILE A 138 -3.49 -4.43 -36.48
CA ILE A 138 -3.37 -5.73 -37.15
C ILE A 138 -4.75 -6.28 -37.52
N ASN A 139 -5.76 -6.05 -36.68
CA ASN A 139 -7.11 -6.58 -36.85
C ASN A 139 -8.07 -5.68 -37.65
N THR A 140 -7.69 -4.45 -38.01
CA THR A 140 -8.45 -3.66 -38.98
C THR A 140 -8.30 -4.27 -40.37
N PRO A 141 -9.38 -4.73 -41.02
CA PRO A 141 -9.29 -5.22 -42.39
C PRO A 141 -8.86 -4.07 -43.29
N LYS A 142 -7.84 -4.31 -44.14
CA LYS A 142 -7.51 -3.40 -45.24
C LYS A 142 -8.61 -3.52 -46.29
N TRP A 143 -9.71 -2.81 -46.09
CA TRP A 143 -10.66 -2.59 -47.17
C TRP A 143 -10.01 -1.63 -48.16
N TYR A 144 -9.80 -2.13 -49.39
CA TYR A 144 -9.39 -1.36 -50.56
C TYR A 144 -10.44 -0.32 -50.94
#